data_AF-A0A1N7NZJ9-F1
#
_entry.id   AF-A0A1N7NZJ9-F1
#
_cell.length_a   1.000
_cell.length_b   1.000
_cell.length_c   1.000
_cell.angle_alpha   90.00
_cell.angle_beta   90.00
_cell.angle_gamma   90.00
#
_symmetry.space_group_name_H-M   'P 1'
#
loop_
_entity.id
_entity.type
_entity.pdbx_description
1 polymer ?
#
loop_
_entity_poly.entity_id
_entity_poly.type
_entity_poly.pdbx_seq_one_letter_code
_entity_poly.pdbx_strand_id
1 'polypeptide(L)'
;MFKPRRDKSVFVELARAMEAQVPRKALRDAWNRWRYGPDAPLSDECIWIDPRGVQFAYAGGKSLPLRRSNSGQVIPGDWDLAVTPIVESTKEVSCRMHFLEGVPWRETPIYKKLSAQIARGEAPDQLTSQEALDNRYERLDRLWEYAKREGLRPRIDTPDYYRREHGGVLVHVGRDGRLIRSGGAMHRFAVARLLALPHIPAQLGAVHPAALAAGVLHTLRQDPRNAAT
;
A
#
# COMPACT_ATOMS: atom_id res chain seq x y z
N MET A 1 -20.63 12.69 37.32
CA MET A 1 -20.94 13.71 36.28
C MET A 1 -20.22 13.32 35.00
N PHE A 2 -20.88 12.55 34.12
CA PHE A 2 -20.35 12.15 32.81
C PHE A 2 -20.33 13.38 31.90
N LYS A 3 -19.14 13.87 31.52
CA LYS A 3 -19.02 14.87 30.44
C LYS A 3 -19.09 14.13 29.10
N PRO A 4 -20.00 14.50 28.19
CA PRO A 4 -20.00 13.93 26.85
C PRO A 4 -18.71 14.33 26.13
N ARG A 5 -17.98 13.34 25.61
CA ARG A 5 -16.87 13.58 24.66
C ARG A 5 -17.47 14.23 23.42
N ARG A 6 -17.23 15.54 23.24
CA ARG A 6 -17.53 16.28 22.01
C ARG A 6 -16.86 15.60 20.80
N ASP A 7 -17.67 14.95 19.98
CA ASP A 7 -17.84 15.06 18.51
C ASP A 7 -16.64 15.15 17.55
N LYS A 8 -15.38 15.17 18.03
CA LYS A 8 -14.20 15.21 17.16
C LYS A 8 -13.96 13.88 16.42
N SER A 9 -14.47 12.77 16.95
CA SER A 9 -14.34 11.44 16.33
C SER A 9 -15.12 11.36 15.03
N VAL A 10 -16.39 11.78 15.06
CA VAL A 10 -17.32 11.65 13.92
C VAL A 10 -16.85 12.51 12.73
N PHE A 11 -16.43 13.74 12.97
CA PHE A 11 -15.92 14.60 11.88
C PHE A 11 -14.61 14.09 11.27
N VAL A 12 -13.70 13.53 12.09
CA VAL A 12 -12.45 12.92 11.59
C VAL A 12 -12.74 11.62 10.83
N GLU A 13 -13.66 10.80 11.31
CA GLU A 13 -14.12 9.58 10.64
C GLU A 13 -14.82 9.91 9.32
N LEU A 14 -15.69 10.92 9.29
CA LEU A 14 -16.39 11.37 8.08
C LEU A 14 -15.42 11.95 7.06
N ALA A 15 -14.46 12.79 7.50
CA ALA A 15 -13.41 13.32 6.63
C ALA A 15 -12.53 12.21 6.04
N ARG A 16 -12.12 11.23 6.86
CA ARG A 16 -11.35 10.05 6.40
C ARG A 16 -12.17 9.16 5.46
N ALA A 17 -13.48 9.00 5.70
CA ALA A 17 -14.37 8.25 4.82
C ALA A 17 -14.61 8.95 3.47
N MET A 18 -14.71 10.27 3.47
CA MET A 18 -14.78 11.10 2.26
C MET A 18 -13.45 11.07 1.49
N GLU A 19 -12.31 11.22 2.18
CA GLU A 19 -10.96 11.10 1.62
C GLU A 19 -10.74 9.72 0.98
N ALA A 20 -11.24 8.66 1.62
CA ALA A 20 -11.20 7.30 1.10
C ALA A 20 -12.25 7.00 0.01
N GLN A 21 -13.11 7.97 -0.36
CA GLN A 21 -14.18 7.85 -1.36
C GLN A 21 -15.15 6.68 -1.12
N VAL A 22 -15.48 6.40 0.14
CA VAL A 22 -16.24 5.22 0.58
C VAL A 22 -17.58 5.01 -0.15
N PRO A 23 -18.44 6.04 -0.38
CA PRO A 23 -19.73 5.84 -1.06
C PRO A 23 -19.57 5.35 -2.52
N ARG A 24 -18.64 5.96 -3.28
CA ARG A 24 -18.35 5.54 -4.67
C ARG A 24 -17.81 4.12 -4.73
N LYS A 25 -16.97 3.74 -3.76
CA LYS A 25 -16.41 2.39 -3.63
C LYS A 25 -17.46 1.36 -3.23
N ALA A 26 -18.40 1.71 -2.35
CA ALA A 26 -19.50 0.81 -2.00
C ALA A 26 -20.42 0.52 -3.20
N LEU A 27 -20.76 1.55 -3.98
CA LEU A 27 -21.50 1.38 -5.24
C LEU A 27 -20.73 0.51 -6.24
N ARG A 28 -19.41 0.70 -6.35
CA ARG A 28 -18.55 -0.14 -7.19
C ARG A 28 -18.56 -1.60 -6.74
N ASP A 29 -18.42 -1.85 -5.44
CA ASP A 29 -18.43 -3.21 -4.88
C ASP A 29 -19.77 -3.92 -5.22
N ALA A 30 -20.90 -3.20 -5.10
CA ALA A 30 -22.21 -3.71 -5.47
C ALA A 30 -22.34 -3.99 -6.97
N TRP A 31 -21.90 -3.05 -7.81
CA TRP A 31 -21.88 -3.20 -9.27
C TRP A 31 -21.02 -4.39 -9.73
N ASN A 32 -19.81 -4.51 -9.16
CA ASN A 32 -18.90 -5.60 -9.44
C ASN A 32 -19.52 -6.95 -9.11
N ARG A 33 -20.17 -7.08 -7.94
CA ARG A 33 -20.85 -8.32 -7.55
C ARG A 33 -21.99 -8.69 -8.47
N TRP A 34 -22.78 -7.70 -8.90
CA TRP A 34 -23.84 -7.93 -9.87
C TRP A 34 -23.28 -8.40 -11.23
N ARG A 35 -22.18 -7.80 -11.70
CA ARG A 35 -21.62 -8.07 -13.04
C ARG A 35 -20.73 -9.32 -13.13
N TYR A 36 -19.99 -9.63 -12.07
CA TYR A 36 -18.96 -10.69 -12.05
C TYR A 36 -19.23 -11.78 -11.01
N GLY A 37 -20.33 -11.70 -10.28
CA GLY A 37 -20.73 -12.70 -9.28
C GLY A 37 -20.13 -12.46 -7.89
N PRO A 38 -20.33 -13.42 -6.97
CA PRO A 38 -19.97 -13.25 -5.56
C PRO A 38 -18.47 -13.04 -5.33
N ASP A 39 -17.62 -13.60 -6.20
CA ASP A 39 -16.15 -13.52 -6.11
C ASP A 39 -15.55 -12.25 -6.72
N ALA A 40 -16.40 -11.31 -7.16
CA ALA A 40 -15.94 -10.07 -7.76
C ALA A 40 -14.97 -9.28 -6.84
N PRO A 41 -14.00 -8.55 -7.40
CA PRO A 41 -13.04 -7.80 -6.61
C PRO A 41 -13.72 -6.69 -5.81
N LEU A 42 -13.28 -6.51 -4.56
CA LEU A 42 -13.76 -5.46 -3.69
C LEU A 42 -12.76 -4.30 -3.63
N SER A 43 -13.27 -3.09 -3.46
CA SER A 43 -12.45 -1.90 -3.29
C SER A 43 -11.67 -1.95 -1.98
N ASP A 44 -10.40 -1.58 -2.01
CA ASP A 44 -9.45 -1.65 -0.90
C ASP A 44 -9.29 -3.06 -0.29
N GLU A 45 -9.67 -4.13 -1.00
CA GLU A 45 -9.53 -5.51 -0.51
C GLU A 45 -8.09 -5.86 -0.15
N CYS A 46 -7.92 -6.64 0.91
CA CYS A 46 -6.61 -7.20 1.29
C CYS A 46 -6.33 -8.42 0.43
N ILE A 47 -5.15 -8.44 -0.20
CA ILE A 47 -4.56 -9.59 -0.86
C ILE A 47 -3.19 -9.89 -0.26
N TRP A 48 -2.76 -11.14 -0.31
CA TRP A 48 -1.46 -11.58 0.15
C TRP A 48 -0.55 -11.83 -1.05
N ILE A 49 0.65 -11.27 -1.00
CA ILE A 49 1.62 -11.34 -2.10
C ILE A 49 3.01 -11.69 -1.59
N ASP A 50 3.83 -12.37 -2.40
CA ASP A 50 5.27 -12.41 -2.20
C ASP A 50 5.88 -11.08 -2.69
N PRO A 51 6.44 -10.24 -1.81
CA PRO A 51 7.04 -8.96 -2.21
C PRO A 51 8.20 -9.11 -3.20
N ARG A 52 8.90 -10.24 -3.22
CA ARG A 52 10.00 -10.53 -4.17
C ARG A 52 9.49 -11.01 -5.53
N GLY A 53 8.29 -11.60 -5.56
CA GLY A 53 7.59 -11.95 -6.80
C GLY A 53 7.06 -10.74 -7.57
N VAL A 54 6.91 -9.58 -6.90
CA VAL A 54 6.52 -8.33 -7.55
C VAL A 54 7.74 -7.65 -8.18
N GLN A 55 7.95 -7.92 -9.47
CA GLN A 55 9.12 -7.44 -10.22
C GLN A 55 8.88 -6.15 -11.02
N PHE A 56 7.61 -5.74 -11.18
CA PHE A 56 7.23 -4.65 -12.09
C PHE A 56 6.42 -3.56 -11.38
N ALA A 57 6.66 -2.31 -11.77
CA ALA A 57 5.88 -1.15 -11.40
C ALA A 57 5.04 -0.67 -12.58
N TYR A 58 3.86 -0.13 -12.29
CA TYR A 58 2.97 0.44 -13.29
C TYR A 58 3.55 1.72 -13.91
N ALA A 59 3.68 1.76 -15.23
CA ALA A 59 4.24 2.87 -15.99
C ALA A 59 3.23 3.54 -16.94
N GLY A 60 2.02 2.97 -17.11
CA GLY A 60 0.95 3.51 -17.95
C GLY A 60 0.25 4.77 -17.42
N GLY A 61 0.76 5.40 -16.35
CA GLY A 61 0.07 6.49 -15.67
C GLY A 61 -0.21 7.75 -16.51
N LYS A 62 0.49 7.93 -17.65
CA LYS A 62 0.22 9.01 -18.61
C LYS A 62 -1.02 8.75 -19.48
N SER A 63 -1.26 7.50 -19.87
CA SER A 63 -2.41 7.11 -20.70
C SER A 63 -3.61 6.73 -19.85
N LEU A 64 -3.39 5.97 -18.77
CA LEU A 64 -4.42 5.55 -17.83
C LEU A 64 -3.91 5.65 -16.39
N PRO A 65 -4.25 6.70 -15.63
CA PRO A 65 -3.78 6.85 -14.26
C PRO A 65 -4.49 5.87 -13.32
N LEU A 66 -3.86 4.71 -13.06
CA LEU A 66 -4.34 3.75 -12.07
C LEU A 66 -3.82 4.08 -10.67
N ARG A 67 -4.72 4.50 -9.79
CA ARG A 67 -4.44 4.94 -8.41
C ARG A 67 -5.29 4.15 -7.42
N ARG A 68 -5.17 4.46 -6.12
CA ARG A 68 -5.99 3.86 -5.04
C ARG A 68 -7.50 4.05 -5.28
N SER A 69 -7.91 5.12 -5.96
CA SER A 69 -9.31 5.34 -6.36
C SER A 69 -9.84 4.26 -7.30
N ASN A 70 -8.96 3.59 -8.05
CA ASN A 70 -9.28 2.50 -9.00
C ASN A 70 -9.24 1.11 -8.35
N SER A 71 -8.96 1.04 -7.05
CA SER A 71 -8.95 -0.20 -6.30
C SER A 71 -10.28 -0.96 -6.46
N GLY A 72 -10.18 -2.26 -6.79
CA GLY A 72 -11.31 -3.14 -7.06
C GLY A 72 -11.95 -2.97 -8.45
N GLN A 73 -11.49 -2.05 -9.31
CA GLN A 73 -12.04 -1.95 -10.66
C GLN A 73 -11.56 -3.09 -11.56
N VAL A 74 -12.48 -3.66 -12.34
CA VAL A 74 -12.15 -4.58 -13.44
C VAL A 74 -11.98 -3.77 -14.72
N ILE A 75 -10.77 -3.72 -15.26
CA ILE A 75 -10.41 -2.85 -16.39
C ILE A 75 -9.87 -3.71 -17.54
N PRO A 76 -10.53 -3.72 -18.72
CA PRO A 76 -10.02 -4.42 -19.90
C PRO A 76 -8.92 -3.63 -20.61
N GLY A 77 -8.30 -4.24 -21.62
CA GLY A 77 -7.32 -3.60 -22.51
C GLY A 77 -5.89 -3.73 -22.00
N ASP A 78 -4.96 -3.07 -22.69
CA ASP A 78 -3.52 -3.33 -22.56
C ASP A 78 -2.79 -2.52 -21.50
N TRP A 79 -3.51 -2.02 -20.49
CA TRP A 79 -2.90 -1.23 -19.42
C TRP A 79 -1.82 -2.01 -18.67
N ASP A 80 -2.00 -3.32 -18.49
CA ASP A 80 -1.09 -4.21 -17.76
C ASP A 80 0.25 -4.45 -18.47
N LEU A 81 0.36 -4.10 -19.75
CA LEU A 81 1.62 -4.18 -20.51
C LEU A 81 2.51 -2.95 -20.28
N ALA A 82 1.94 -1.82 -19.87
CA ALA A 82 2.67 -0.59 -19.61
C ALA A 82 3.34 -0.64 -18.23
N VAL A 83 4.46 -1.36 -18.14
CA VAL A 83 5.21 -1.60 -16.91
C VAL A 83 6.70 -1.30 -17.06
N THR A 84 7.36 -1.02 -15.94
CA THR A 84 8.83 -0.94 -15.85
C THR A 84 9.34 -1.86 -14.76
N PRO A 85 10.53 -2.47 -14.91
CA PRO A 85 11.16 -3.21 -13.83
C PRO A 85 11.29 -2.36 -12.55
N ILE A 86 11.06 -2.98 -11.39
CA ILE A 86 11.31 -2.33 -10.11
C ILE A 86 12.82 -2.31 -9.88
N VAL A 87 13.37 -1.11 -9.93
CA VAL A 87 14.73 -0.82 -9.49
C VAL A 87 14.70 -0.29 -8.05
N GLU A 88 15.81 -0.46 -7.32
CA GLU A 88 15.94 0.09 -5.98
C GLU A 88 15.69 1.60 -6.01
N SER A 89 14.68 2.04 -5.25
CA SER A 89 14.39 3.47 -5.09
C SER A 89 15.32 4.10 -4.06
N THR A 90 15.48 5.43 -4.06
CA THR A 90 16.22 6.15 -2.99
C THR A 90 15.74 5.76 -1.58
N LYS A 91 14.44 5.47 -1.43
CA LYS A 91 13.85 5.02 -0.16
C LYS A 91 14.35 3.63 0.23
N GLU A 92 14.41 2.70 -0.72
CA GLU A 92 14.89 1.34 -0.51
C GLU A 92 16.40 1.32 -0.25
N VAL A 93 17.19 2.05 -1.04
CA VAL A 93 18.63 2.25 -0.80
C VAL A 93 18.88 2.77 0.62
N SER A 94 18.12 3.79 1.04
CA SER A 94 18.29 4.37 2.38
C SER A 94 17.87 3.42 3.49
N CYS A 95 16.82 2.60 3.27
CA CYS A 95 16.44 1.54 4.21
C CYS A 95 17.55 0.49 4.33
N ARG A 96 18.14 0.06 3.20
CA ARG A 96 19.27 -0.88 3.20
C ARG A 96 20.46 -0.32 3.98
N MET A 97 20.88 0.91 3.66
CA MET A 97 21.98 1.60 4.35
C MET A 97 21.73 1.66 5.86
N HIS A 98 20.52 2.04 6.28
CA HIS A 98 20.23 2.15 7.70
C HIS A 98 20.16 0.78 8.39
N PHE A 99 19.32 -0.13 7.88
CA PHE A 99 18.99 -1.36 8.57
C PHE A 99 20.04 -2.47 8.44
N LEU A 100 20.76 -2.52 7.32
CA LEU A 100 21.74 -3.59 7.05
C LEU A 100 23.18 -3.12 7.21
N GLU A 101 23.47 -1.84 6.98
CA GLU A 101 24.84 -1.28 7.01
C GLU A 101 25.10 -0.41 8.25
N GLY A 102 24.07 -0.16 9.09
CA GLY A 102 24.21 0.61 10.32
C GLY A 102 24.39 2.12 10.11
N VAL A 103 24.12 2.63 8.90
CA VAL A 103 24.26 4.07 8.60
C VAL A 103 23.17 4.86 9.31
N PRO A 104 23.48 5.90 10.10
CA PRO A 104 22.45 6.73 10.73
C PRO A 104 21.50 7.36 9.70
N TRP A 105 20.21 7.48 10.03
CA TRP A 105 19.22 8.04 9.10
C TRP A 105 19.65 9.39 8.51
N ARG A 106 20.22 10.28 9.33
CA ARG A 106 20.71 11.61 8.91
C ARG A 106 21.72 11.57 7.76
N GLU A 107 22.44 10.46 7.62
CA GLU A 107 23.45 10.28 6.59
C GLU A 107 22.91 9.66 5.30
N THR A 108 21.71 9.07 5.36
CA THR A 108 21.08 8.41 4.21
C THR A 108 20.64 9.40 3.13
N PRO A 109 20.64 8.99 1.84
CA PRO A 109 20.23 9.85 0.73
C PRO A 109 18.81 10.41 0.87
N ILE A 110 17.85 9.61 1.35
CA ILE A 110 16.47 10.05 1.50
C ILE A 110 16.33 11.13 2.58
N TYR A 111 17.05 10.98 3.71
CA TYR A 111 16.98 11.95 4.79
C TYR A 111 17.61 13.27 4.35
N LYS A 112 18.81 13.25 3.78
CA LYS A 112 19.49 14.44 3.27
C LYS A 112 18.63 15.19 2.26
N LYS A 113 17.98 14.45 1.34
CA LYS A 113 17.05 15.03 0.37
C LYS A 113 15.88 15.75 1.06
N LEU A 114 15.16 15.07 1.95
CA LEU A 114 13.98 15.64 2.61
C LEU A 114 14.36 16.81 3.54
N SER A 115 15.47 16.69 4.26
CA SER A 115 15.99 17.75 5.13
C SER A 115 16.33 19.02 4.34
N ALA A 116 16.95 18.87 3.15
CA ALA A 116 17.23 20.00 2.26
C ALA A 116 15.96 20.64 1.69
N GLN A 117 14.91 19.87 1.41
CA GLN A 117 13.60 20.41 0.99
C GLN A 117 12.95 21.22 2.12
N ILE A 118 12.95 20.70 3.34
CA ILE A 118 12.44 21.40 4.52
C ILE A 118 13.20 22.70 4.76
N ALA A 119 14.53 22.68 4.62
CA ALA A 119 15.36 23.89 4.76
C ALA A 119 15.04 24.99 3.73
N ARG A 120 14.48 24.63 2.57
CA ARG A 120 13.99 25.58 1.56
C ARG A 120 12.55 26.05 1.80
N GLY A 121 11.91 25.63 2.90
CA GLY A 121 10.51 25.93 3.18
C GLY A 121 9.51 25.06 2.41
N GLU A 122 9.97 23.98 1.75
CA GLU A 122 9.07 23.00 1.14
C GLU A 122 8.47 22.08 2.23
N ALA A 123 7.32 21.47 1.95
CA ALA A 123 6.65 20.53 2.86
C ALA A 123 6.56 19.11 2.25
N PRO A 124 7.70 18.42 2.00
CA PRO A 124 7.68 17.12 1.35
C PRO A 124 6.99 16.08 2.24
N ASP A 125 6.09 15.28 1.66
CA ASP A 125 5.29 14.30 2.42
C ASP A 125 4.58 14.92 3.66
N GLN A 126 4.20 16.20 3.60
CA GLN A 126 3.59 16.98 4.69
C GLN A 126 4.51 17.20 5.91
N LEU A 127 5.82 17.00 5.75
CA LEU A 127 6.81 17.27 6.79
C LEU A 127 7.25 18.72 6.69
N THR A 128 7.05 19.49 7.75
CA THR A 128 7.39 20.92 7.79
C THR A 128 8.52 21.26 8.76
N SER A 129 9.06 20.27 9.48
CA SER A 129 10.15 20.47 10.44
C SER A 129 11.11 19.29 10.47
N GLN A 130 12.34 19.54 10.95
CA GLN A 130 13.34 18.49 11.18
C GLN A 130 12.86 17.47 12.22
N GLU A 131 12.20 17.94 13.27
CA GLU A 131 11.59 17.06 14.29
C GLU A 131 10.53 16.12 13.68
N ALA A 132 9.71 16.60 12.75
CA ALA A 132 8.74 15.75 12.05
C ALA A 132 9.43 14.70 11.16
N LEU A 133 10.59 15.06 10.58
CA LEU A 133 11.42 14.14 9.80
C LEU A 133 12.05 13.06 10.68
N ASP A 134 12.60 13.43 11.84
CA ASP A 134 13.17 12.50 12.82
C ASP A 134 12.10 11.51 13.30
N ASN A 135 10.96 12.02 13.77
CA ASN A 135 9.81 11.21 14.19
C ASN A 135 9.29 10.27 13.09
N ARG A 136 9.45 10.63 11.82
CA ARG A 136 9.08 9.75 10.70
C ARG A 136 10.02 8.56 10.58
N TYR A 137 11.32 8.75 10.74
CA TYR A 137 12.28 7.65 10.60
C TYR A 137 12.36 6.77 11.85
N GLU A 138 12.15 7.33 13.04
CA GLU A 138 11.97 6.50 14.25
C GLU A 138 10.74 5.58 14.15
N ARG A 139 9.65 6.05 13.52
CA ARG A 139 8.49 5.19 13.21
C ARG A 139 8.85 4.07 12.23
N LEU A 140 9.79 4.33 11.33
CA LEU A 140 10.27 3.33 10.38
C LEU A 140 11.14 2.27 11.07
N ASP A 141 11.95 2.67 12.07
CA ASP A 141 12.71 1.72 12.90
C ASP A 141 11.78 0.80 13.69
N ARG A 142 10.74 1.37 14.31
CA ARG A 142 9.71 0.58 14.98
C ARG A 142 9.00 -0.39 14.04
N LEU A 143 8.70 0.05 12.81
CA LEU A 143 8.10 -0.82 11.78
C LEU A 143 9.05 -1.96 11.39
N TRP A 144 10.34 -1.68 11.25
CA TRP A 144 11.36 -2.68 10.94
C TRP A 144 11.45 -3.76 12.02
N GLU A 145 11.64 -3.37 13.28
CA GLU A 145 11.74 -4.31 14.39
C GLU A 145 10.47 -5.16 14.54
N TYR A 146 9.32 -4.53 14.36
CA TYR A 146 8.05 -5.23 14.33
C TYR A 146 7.96 -6.24 13.18
N ALA A 147 8.24 -5.81 11.95
CA ALA A 147 8.15 -6.65 10.76
C ALA A 147 9.16 -7.81 10.79
N LYS A 148 10.32 -7.61 11.39
CA LYS A 148 11.34 -8.65 11.59
C LYS A 148 10.86 -9.75 12.54
N ARG A 149 10.09 -9.41 13.57
CA ARG A 149 9.57 -10.38 14.56
C ARG A 149 8.29 -11.07 14.10
N GLU A 150 7.36 -10.33 13.53
CA GLU A 150 5.96 -10.76 13.33
C GLU A 150 5.54 -10.80 11.84
N GLY A 151 6.38 -10.32 10.93
CA GLY A 151 5.96 -9.95 9.58
C GLY A 151 5.09 -8.69 9.55
N LEU A 152 4.56 -8.35 8.37
CA LEU A 152 3.65 -7.22 8.21
C LEU A 152 2.20 -7.68 8.38
N ARG A 153 1.46 -7.03 9.30
CA ARG A 153 0.03 -7.30 9.51
C ARG A 153 -0.87 -6.47 8.58
N PRO A 154 -2.04 -7.03 8.19
CA PRO A 154 -3.04 -6.31 7.43
C PRO A 154 -3.62 -5.18 8.27
N ARG A 155 -4.17 -4.17 7.61
CA ARG A 155 -4.73 -2.98 8.28
C ARG A 155 -5.93 -3.28 9.16
N ILE A 156 -6.65 -4.37 8.90
CA ILE A 156 -7.76 -4.79 9.77
C ILE A 156 -7.28 -5.12 11.20
N ASP A 157 -6.00 -5.48 11.37
CA ASP A 157 -5.40 -5.75 12.68
C ASP A 157 -4.85 -4.48 13.35
N THR A 158 -4.92 -3.33 12.67
CA THR A 158 -4.44 -2.05 13.20
C THR A 158 -5.60 -1.22 13.72
N PRO A 159 -5.43 -0.49 14.83
CA PRO A 159 -6.50 0.33 15.43
C PRO A 159 -6.90 1.54 14.57
N ASP A 160 -6.18 1.81 13.48
CA ASP A 160 -6.53 2.89 12.56
C ASP A 160 -7.76 2.50 11.73
N TYR A 161 -8.86 3.24 11.90
CA TYR A 161 -10.10 3.00 11.15
C TYR A 161 -9.95 3.35 9.66
N TYR A 162 -9.44 2.39 8.89
CA TYR A 162 -9.38 2.41 7.44
C TYR A 162 -10.28 1.32 6.86
N ARG A 163 -10.93 1.60 5.72
CA ARG A 163 -11.72 0.58 5.02
C ARG A 163 -10.77 -0.48 4.47
N ARG A 164 -10.85 -1.71 5.01
CA ARG A 164 -10.06 -2.87 4.55
C ARG A 164 -8.56 -2.53 4.52
N GLU A 165 -7.87 -2.76 3.41
CA GLU A 165 -6.43 -2.53 3.23
C GLU A 165 -6.10 -1.13 2.68
N HIS A 166 -7.00 -0.15 2.83
CA HIS A 166 -6.79 1.20 2.31
C HIS A 166 -5.50 1.82 2.86
N GLY A 167 -4.57 2.17 1.97
CA GLY A 167 -3.28 2.74 2.35
C GLY A 167 -2.15 1.71 2.45
N GLY A 168 -2.42 0.42 2.20
CA GLY A 168 -1.42 -0.65 2.07
C GLY A 168 -0.55 -0.54 0.81
N VAL A 169 0.29 -1.53 0.54
CA VAL A 169 1.06 -1.62 -0.71
C VAL A 169 0.09 -1.84 -1.86
N LEU A 170 -0.02 -0.90 -2.80
CA LEU A 170 -1.00 -0.99 -3.89
C LEU A 170 -0.48 -1.90 -5.01
N VAL A 171 -1.26 -2.90 -5.39
CA VAL A 171 -0.87 -3.90 -6.40
C VAL A 171 -2.01 -4.13 -7.38
N HIS A 172 -1.75 -3.93 -8.67
CA HIS A 172 -2.65 -4.29 -9.76
C HIS A 172 -2.41 -5.74 -10.19
N VAL A 173 -3.45 -6.38 -10.75
CA VAL A 173 -3.37 -7.76 -11.26
C VAL A 173 -3.56 -7.73 -12.77
N GLY A 174 -2.48 -8.02 -13.51
CA GLY A 174 -2.45 -8.07 -14.98
C GLY A 174 -3.12 -9.31 -15.55
N ARG A 175 -3.26 -9.40 -16.88
CA ARG A 175 -4.06 -10.43 -17.56
C ARG A 175 -3.63 -11.87 -17.29
N ASP A 176 -2.34 -12.06 -17.06
CA ASP A 176 -1.64 -13.33 -16.79
C ASP A 176 -1.51 -13.61 -15.29
N GLY A 177 -2.17 -12.81 -14.44
CA GLY A 177 -2.03 -12.88 -12.99
C GLY A 177 -0.80 -12.16 -12.44
N ARG A 178 0.02 -11.52 -13.30
CA ARG A 178 1.19 -10.76 -12.86
C ARG A 178 0.80 -9.64 -11.91
N LEU A 179 1.55 -9.56 -10.82
CA LEU A 179 1.42 -8.52 -9.82
C LEU A 179 2.22 -7.29 -10.23
N ILE A 180 1.55 -6.14 -10.33
CA ILE A 180 2.14 -4.89 -10.79
C ILE A 180 2.01 -3.85 -9.67
N ARG A 181 3.14 -3.44 -9.11
CA ARG A 181 3.17 -2.46 -8.02
C ARG A 181 2.74 -1.10 -8.51
N SER A 182 1.91 -0.41 -7.73
CA SER A 182 1.52 0.98 -7.99
C SER A 182 1.80 1.87 -6.78
N GLY A 183 1.65 3.18 -6.94
CA GLY A 183 2.06 4.19 -5.96
C GLY A 183 1.52 3.93 -4.54
N GLY A 184 2.31 4.30 -3.52
CA GLY A 184 1.97 4.19 -2.10
C GLY A 184 2.71 3.10 -1.31
N ALA A 185 2.92 3.36 -0.02
CA ALA A 185 3.56 2.45 0.95
C ALA A 185 4.97 1.93 0.58
N MET A 186 5.81 2.77 -0.07
CA MET A 186 7.17 2.38 -0.47
C MET A 186 8.01 1.81 0.69
N HIS A 187 7.93 2.41 1.88
CA HIS A 187 8.71 1.94 3.03
C HIS A 187 8.27 0.54 3.48
N ARG A 188 6.95 0.26 3.54
CA ARG A 188 6.45 -1.08 3.87
C ARG A 188 6.94 -2.11 2.84
N PHE A 189 6.92 -1.76 1.55
CA PHE A 189 7.41 -2.64 0.49
C PHE A 189 8.93 -2.86 0.56
N ALA A 190 9.72 -1.80 0.81
CA ALA A 190 11.17 -1.91 0.98
C ALA A 190 11.54 -2.76 2.20
N VAL A 191 10.92 -2.52 3.36
CA VAL A 191 11.10 -3.34 4.58
C VAL A 191 10.80 -4.81 4.29
N ALA A 192 9.69 -5.10 3.61
CA ALA A 192 9.31 -6.45 3.26
C ALA A 192 10.32 -7.17 2.36
N ARG A 193 10.85 -6.47 1.35
CA ARG A 193 11.87 -7.02 0.44
C ARG A 193 13.21 -7.25 1.15
N LEU A 194 13.66 -6.29 1.95
CA LEU A 194 14.93 -6.36 2.68
C LEU A 194 14.93 -7.47 3.74
N LEU A 195 13.78 -7.70 4.41
CA LEU A 195 13.61 -8.82 5.34
C LEU A 195 13.31 -10.16 4.64
N ALA A 196 13.19 -10.17 3.31
CA ALA A 196 12.79 -11.34 2.53
C ALA A 196 11.52 -12.03 3.06
N LEU A 197 10.52 -11.24 3.48
CA LEU A 197 9.26 -11.78 3.99
C LEU A 197 8.58 -12.62 2.90
N PRO A 198 8.08 -13.83 3.22
CA PRO A 198 7.50 -14.73 2.23
C PRO A 198 6.16 -14.20 1.71
N HIS A 199 5.40 -13.52 2.57
CA HIS A 199 4.11 -12.94 2.22
C HIS A 199 3.90 -11.62 2.96
N ILE A 200 3.23 -10.67 2.30
CA ILE A 200 2.76 -9.43 2.92
C ILE A 200 1.32 -9.11 2.50
N PRO A 201 0.57 -8.41 3.36
CA PRO A 201 -0.72 -7.85 2.99
C PRO A 201 -0.51 -6.65 2.07
N ALA A 202 -1.30 -6.62 1.01
CA ALA A 202 -1.32 -5.59 -0.01
C ALA A 202 -2.75 -5.18 -0.34
N GLN A 203 -2.91 -3.92 -0.75
CA GLN A 203 -4.17 -3.39 -1.21
C GLN A 203 -4.38 -3.79 -2.68
N LEU A 204 -5.48 -4.48 -2.96
CA LEU A 204 -5.90 -4.80 -4.32
C LEU A 204 -6.12 -3.51 -5.12
N GLY A 205 -5.53 -3.42 -6.29
CA GLY A 205 -5.69 -2.31 -7.23
C GLY A 205 -6.73 -2.63 -8.32
N ALA A 206 -6.47 -2.19 -9.56
CA ALA A 206 -7.22 -2.65 -10.72
C ALA A 206 -6.90 -4.11 -11.05
N VAL A 207 -7.88 -4.81 -11.61
CA VAL A 207 -7.82 -6.22 -11.98
C VAL A 207 -8.17 -6.37 -13.45
N HIS A 208 -7.35 -7.09 -14.21
CA HIS A 208 -7.67 -7.41 -15.60
C HIS A 208 -8.76 -8.49 -15.64
N PRO A 209 -9.78 -8.39 -16.51
CA PRO A 209 -10.88 -9.36 -16.56
C PRO A 209 -10.41 -10.80 -16.79
N ALA A 210 -9.36 -11.01 -17.58
CA ALA A 210 -8.79 -12.36 -17.79
C ALA A 210 -8.25 -12.99 -16.49
N ALA A 211 -7.63 -12.19 -15.61
CA ALA A 211 -7.13 -12.69 -14.32
C ALA A 211 -8.28 -13.05 -13.37
N LEU A 212 -9.36 -12.27 -13.42
CA LEU A 212 -10.58 -12.56 -12.68
C LEU A 212 -11.21 -13.86 -13.17
N ALA A 213 -11.36 -14.03 -14.49
CA ALA A 213 -11.90 -15.25 -15.08
C ALA A 213 -11.04 -16.50 -14.80
N ALA A 214 -9.72 -16.32 -14.72
CA ALA A 214 -8.77 -17.38 -14.35
C ALA A 214 -8.73 -17.68 -12.84
N GLY A 215 -9.53 -16.99 -12.02
CA GLY A 215 -9.60 -17.25 -10.57
C GLY A 215 -8.37 -16.80 -9.78
N VAL A 216 -7.50 -15.95 -10.34
CA VAL A 216 -6.24 -15.51 -9.69
C VAL A 216 -6.48 -14.92 -8.29
N LEU A 217 -7.60 -14.22 -8.09
CA LEU A 217 -7.93 -13.63 -6.80
C LEU A 217 -8.20 -14.66 -5.71
N HIS A 218 -8.62 -15.89 -6.05
CA HIS A 218 -8.86 -16.93 -5.04
C HIS A 218 -7.58 -17.22 -4.25
N THR A 219 -6.47 -17.42 -4.95
CA THR A 219 -5.16 -17.65 -4.33
C THR A 219 -4.68 -16.42 -3.57
N LEU A 220 -4.80 -15.23 -4.15
CA LEU A 220 -4.34 -13.99 -3.53
C LEU A 220 -5.13 -13.60 -2.27
N ARG A 221 -6.33 -14.14 -2.07
CA ARG A 221 -7.16 -13.92 -0.87
C ARG A 221 -6.78 -14.83 0.30
N GLN A 222 -6.03 -15.91 0.04
CA GLN A 222 -5.67 -16.87 1.09
C GLN A 222 -4.71 -16.22 2.07
N ASP A 223 -5.14 -16.12 3.32
CA ASP A 223 -4.29 -15.63 4.40
C ASP A 223 -3.28 -16.72 4.78
N PRO A 224 -1.97 -16.50 4.57
CA PRO A 224 -0.95 -17.49 4.87
C PRO A 224 -0.90 -17.84 6.36
N ARG A 225 -1.44 -17.00 7.24
CA ARG A 225 -1.55 -17.27 8.68
C ARG A 225 -2.55 -18.38 8.99
N ASN A 226 -3.56 -18.58 8.14
CA ASN A 226 -4.58 -19.62 8.32
C ASN A 226 -4.11 -21.00 7.84
N ALA A 227 -3.04 -21.08 7.06
CA ALA A 227 -2.44 -22.33 6.62
C ALA A 227 -1.43 -22.91 7.64
N ALA A 228 -1.08 -22.14 8.67
CA ALA A 228 -0.14 -22.52 9.72
C ALA A 228 -0.83 -23.05 11.00
N THR A 229 -2.15 -23.28 10.94
CA THR A 229 -2.99 -23.94 11.96
C THR A 229 -3.47 -25.28 11.46
#